data_AF-A0AAN8KG69-F1
#
_entry.id   AF-A0AAN8KG69-F1
#
_cell.length_a   1.000
_cell.length_b   1.000
_cell.length_c   1.000
_cell.angle_alpha   90.00
_cell.angle_beta   90.00
_cell.angle_gamma   90.00
#
_symmetry.space_group_name_H-M   'P 1'
#
loop_
_entity.id
_entity.type
_entity.pdbx_description
1 polymer ?
#
loop_
_entity_poly.entity_id
_entity_poly.type
_entity_poly.pdbx_seq_one_letter_code
_entity_poly.pdbx_strand_id
1 'polypeptide(L)'
;SPYCSAFTLSHFNSLPCCFLEDHWLGLSKVFALTKGGRGLRSTMRVDLWDFEGGTAFAEYSDFRLGMENEAYKLNVGAYRGNAGDAIRGKYTGI
;
A
#
# COMPACT_ATOMS: atom_id res chain seq x y z
N SER A 1 1.27 -13.42 16.22
CA SER A 1 2.41 -13.89 15.41
C SER A 1 3.29 -12.67 15.14
N PRO A 2 4.64 -12.71 15.24
CA PRO A 2 5.46 -11.49 15.13
C PRO A 2 5.51 -10.87 13.73
N TYR A 3 4.79 -11.44 12.76
CA TYR A 3 4.72 -10.98 11.38
C TYR A 3 3.50 -10.08 11.22
N CYS A 4 3.72 -8.77 11.11
CA CYS A 4 2.68 -7.81 10.80
C CYS A 4 3.16 -6.98 9.61
N SER A 5 2.67 -7.31 8.41
CA SER A 5 2.80 -6.43 7.25
C SER A 5 1.79 -5.30 7.42
N ALA A 6 2.27 -4.08 7.67
CA ALA A 6 1.42 -2.91 7.84
C ALA A 6 1.22 -2.22 6.48
N PHE A 7 -0.04 -2.11 6.06
CA PHE A 7 -0.45 -1.24 4.96
C PHE A 7 -0.89 0.09 5.52
N THR A 8 -0.18 1.17 5.16
CA THR A 8 -0.56 2.52 5.55
C THR A 8 -1.06 3.28 4.32
N LEU A 9 -2.32 3.71 4.35
CA LEU A 9 -2.81 4.75 3.43
C LEU A 9 -2.52 6.11 4.06
N SER A 10 -2.14 7.09 3.26
CA SER A 10 -1.82 8.46 3.72
C SER A 10 -2.93 9.17 4.52
N HIS A 11 -4.17 8.68 4.49
CA HIS A 11 -5.30 9.19 5.27
C HIS A 11 -5.64 8.35 6.51
N PHE A 12 -4.92 7.25 6.76
CA PHE A 12 -5.01 6.45 7.97
C PHE A 12 -3.79 6.72 8.83
N ASN A 13 -4.01 7.26 10.04
CA ASN A 13 -2.99 7.23 11.07
C ASN A 13 -2.67 5.76 11.37
N SER A 14 -1.37 5.45 11.41
CA SER A 14 -0.84 4.12 11.73
C SER A 14 -1.61 3.49 12.90
N LEU A 15 -2.31 2.39 12.65
CA LEU A 15 -2.91 1.59 13.72
C LEU A 15 -1.76 0.91 14.50
N PRO A 16 -1.73 0.97 15.84
CA PRO A 16 -0.69 0.32 16.62
C PRO A 16 -0.72 -1.20 16.37
N CYS A 17 0.46 -1.79 16.14
CA CYS A 17 0.65 -3.22 15.85
C CYS A 17 0.08 -4.19 16.90
N CYS A 18 -0.39 -3.70 18.05
CA CYS A 18 -1.01 -4.52 19.09
C CYS A 18 -2.50 -4.85 18.87
N PHE A 19 -3.16 -4.35 17.82
CA PHE A 19 -4.61 -4.54 17.63
C PHE A 19 -5.06 -5.34 16.40
N LEU A 20 -4.17 -5.89 15.57
CA LEU A 20 -4.57 -6.37 14.25
C LEU A 20 -4.36 -7.87 14.08
N GLU A 21 -5.48 -8.61 14.07
CA GLU A 21 -5.60 -9.74 13.15
C GLU A 21 -5.32 -9.27 11.72
N ASP A 22 -4.80 -10.19 10.90
CA ASP A 22 -4.69 -9.98 9.47
C ASP A 22 -6.08 -9.69 8.90
N HIS A 23 -6.26 -8.50 8.34
CA HIS A 23 -7.54 -8.10 7.77
C HIS A 23 -7.36 -7.48 6.39
N TRP A 24 -8.31 -7.77 5.52
CA TRP A 24 -8.44 -7.14 4.23
C TRP A 24 -9.62 -6.18 4.24
N LEU A 25 -9.40 -4.91 3.91
CA LEU A 25 -10.46 -3.88 3.93
C LEU A 25 -11.54 -4.12 2.85
N GLY A 26 -11.20 -4.81 1.75
CA GLY A 26 -12.06 -5.01 0.59
C GLY A 26 -11.85 -3.94 -0.50
N LEU A 27 -11.85 -4.36 -1.76
CA LEU A 27 -11.56 -3.49 -2.92
C LEU A 27 -12.53 -2.32 -3.05
N SER A 28 -13.83 -2.53 -2.81
CA SER A 28 -14.84 -1.47 -2.89
C SER A 28 -14.59 -0.35 -1.88
N LYS A 29 -14.12 -0.69 -0.66
CA LYS A 29 -13.75 0.31 0.35
C LYS A 29 -12.48 1.05 -0.02
N VAL A 30 -11.45 0.33 -0.50
CA VAL A 30 -10.19 0.94 -0.97
C VAL A 30 -10.43 1.87 -2.17
N PHE A 31 -11.31 1.47 -3.09
CA PHE A 31 -11.76 2.31 -4.19
C PHE A 31 -12.45 3.58 -3.66
N ALA A 32 -13.41 3.46 -2.74
CA ALA A 32 -14.07 4.61 -2.14
C ALA A 32 -13.08 5.60 -1.47
N LEU A 33 -12.03 5.07 -0.81
CA LEU A 33 -10.99 5.87 -0.17
C LEU A 33 -10.06 6.59 -1.16
N THR A 34 -9.83 6.00 -2.34
CA THR A 34 -8.87 6.50 -3.33
C THR A 34 -9.50 7.26 -4.50
N LYS A 35 -10.82 7.14 -4.69
CA LYS A 35 -11.61 7.89 -5.68
C LYS A 35 -11.67 9.40 -5.39
N GLY A 36 -11.26 9.83 -4.19
CA GLY A 36 -11.32 11.22 -3.71
C GLY A 36 -11.02 12.24 -4.81
N GLY A 37 -11.92 13.23 -4.96
CA GLY A 37 -12.01 14.11 -6.12
C GLY A 37 -10.72 14.85 -6.50
N ARG A 38 -10.73 15.48 -7.70
CA ARG A 38 -9.62 16.21 -8.34
C ARG A 38 -8.79 17.04 -7.34
N GLY A 39 -7.77 16.43 -6.72
CA GLY A 39 -6.94 17.06 -5.68
C GLY A 39 -6.41 16.11 -4.60
N LEU A 40 -7.15 15.04 -4.26
CA LEU A 40 -6.68 14.03 -3.30
C LEU A 40 -5.67 13.09 -3.99
N ARG A 41 -4.40 13.22 -3.60
CA ARG A 41 -3.33 12.30 -3.99
C ARG A 41 -3.05 11.37 -2.81
N SER A 42 -3.48 10.12 -2.93
CA SER A 42 -3.19 9.10 -1.94
C SER A 42 -1.83 8.48 -2.22
N THR A 43 -1.10 8.15 -1.16
CA THR A 43 0.12 7.33 -1.23
C THR A 43 -0.22 5.95 -0.68
N MET A 44 0.16 4.91 -1.43
CA MET A 44 0.17 3.54 -0.93
C MET A 44 1.54 3.26 -0.32
N ARG A 45 1.58 2.96 0.98
CA ARG A 45 2.79 2.52 1.67
C ARG A 45 2.65 1.07 2.12
N VAL A 46 3.66 0.28 1.79
CA VAL A 46 3.81 -1.11 2.20
C VAL A 46 5.06 -1.21 3.03
N ASP A 47 4.92 -1.62 4.29
CA ASP A 47 6.03 -1.90 5.20
C ASP A 47 6.24 -3.41 5.31
N LEU A 48 7.50 -3.84 5.19
CA LEU A 48 7.94 -5.23 5.15
C LEU A 48 8.94 -5.48 6.28
N TRP A 49 8.84 -6.64 6.90
CA TRP A 49 9.80 -7.17 7.86
C TRP A 49 10.19 -8.59 7.47
N ASP A 50 11.47 -8.94 7.58
CA ASP A 50 11.95 -10.31 7.45
C ASP A 50 12.14 -10.98 8.83
N PHE A 51 12.45 -12.28 8.81
CA PHE A 51 12.64 -13.09 10.01
C PHE A 51 13.94 -12.77 10.78
N GLU A 52 14.89 -12.08 10.14
CA GLU A 52 16.20 -11.73 10.68
C GLU A 52 16.23 -10.29 11.22
N GLY A 53 15.08 -9.60 11.22
CA GLY A 53 14.92 -8.24 11.72
C GLY A 53 15.22 -7.15 10.70
N GLY A 54 15.46 -7.51 9.44
CA GLY A 54 15.53 -6.58 8.32
C GLY A 54 14.16 -5.96 8.04
N THR A 55 14.19 -4.70 7.60
CA THR A 55 13.00 -3.91 7.32
C THR A 55 13.14 -3.23 5.97
N ALA A 56 12.03 -3.18 5.23
CA ALA A 56 11.98 -2.50 3.96
C ALA A 56 10.62 -1.85 3.76
N PHE A 57 10.56 -0.86 2.87
CA PHE A 57 9.31 -0.22 2.51
C PHE A 57 9.24 0.05 1.02
N ALA A 58 7.99 0.12 0.54
CA ALA A 58 7.64 0.57 -0.79
C ALA A 58 6.53 1.62 -0.70
N GLU A 59 6.77 2.78 -1.30
CA GLU A 59 5.81 3.86 -1.45
C GLU A 59 5.49 4.08 -2.92
N TYR A 60 4.20 4.19 -3.22
CA TYR A 60 3.71 4.56 -4.54
C TYR A 60 2.82 5.79 -4.42
N SER A 61 3.26 6.88 -5.07
CA SER A 61 2.45 8.11 -5.17
C SER A 61 1.22 7.91 -6.07
N ASP A 62 0.25 8.82 -6.00
CA ASP A 62 -0.96 8.84 -6.86
C ASP A 62 -1.70 7.48 -6.94
N PHE A 63 -1.78 6.78 -5.81
CA PHE A 63 -2.45 5.49 -5.71
C PHE A 63 -3.97 5.64 -5.87
N ARG A 64 -4.53 4.96 -6.88
CA ARG A 64 -5.97 4.89 -7.13
C ARG A 64 -6.38 3.53 -7.67
N LEU A 65 -7.57 3.07 -7.30
CA LEU A 65 -8.22 1.95 -7.97
C LEU A 65 -9.20 2.46 -9.04
N GLY A 66 -9.29 1.73 -10.15
CA GLY A 66 -10.32 1.88 -11.15
C GLY A 66 -11.69 1.46 -10.62
N MET A 67 -12.72 1.68 -11.43
CA MET A 67 -14.09 1.27 -11.11
C MET A 67 -14.22 -0.26 -11.15
N GLU A 68 -15.33 -0.78 -10.62
CA GLU A 68 -15.61 -2.22 -10.62
C GLU A 68 -15.68 -2.81 -12.04
N ASN A 69 -16.23 -2.08 -13.01
CA ASN A 69 -16.26 -2.48 -14.42
C ASN A 69 -14.87 -2.48 -15.09
N GLU A 70 -13.88 -1.83 -14.48
CA GLU A 70 -12.47 -1.89 -14.85
C GLU A 70 -11.71 -2.93 -14.01
N ALA A 71 -12.44 -3.81 -13.31
CA ALA A 71 -11.91 -4.81 -12.38
C ALA A 71 -10.99 -4.21 -11.32
N TYR A 72 -11.32 -3.01 -10.82
CA TYR A 72 -10.51 -2.27 -9.84
C TYR A 72 -9.06 -2.06 -10.29
N LYS A 73 -8.84 -1.78 -11.58
CA LYS A 73 -7.50 -1.56 -12.16
C LYS A 73 -6.61 -0.68 -11.27
N LEU A 74 -5.45 -1.21 -10.90
CA LEU A 74 -4.48 -0.50 -10.09
C LEU A 74 -3.81 0.62 -10.90
N ASN A 75 -3.84 1.84 -10.36
CA ASN A 75 -3.09 2.99 -10.86
C ASN A 75 -2.15 3.48 -9.77
N VAL A 76 -0.87 3.58 -10.10
CA VAL A 76 0.18 4.06 -9.21
C VAL A 76 1.15 4.96 -9.97
N GLY A 77 1.56 6.03 -9.31
CA GLY A 77 2.60 6.96 -9.73
C GLY A 77 4.01 6.49 -9.34
N ALA A 78 4.93 7.44 -9.17
CA ALA A 78 6.33 7.19 -8.90
C ALA A 78 6.53 6.32 -7.65
N TYR A 79 7.45 5.37 -7.78
CA TYR A 79 7.94 4.51 -6.70
C TYR A 79 9.02 5.22 -5.89
N ARG A 80 9.04 4.96 -4.57
CA ARG A 80 10.12 5.28 -3.66
C ARG A 80 10.23 4.19 -2.60
N GLY A 81 11.44 3.74 -2.28
CA GLY A 81 11.62 2.71 -1.25
C GLY A 81 12.92 1.93 -1.44
N ASN A 82 13.15 1.00 -0.54
CA ASN A 82 14.29 0.06 -0.57
C ASN A 82 13.86 -1.39 -0.80
N ALA A 83 12.55 -1.66 -0.91
CA ALA A 83 12.01 -3.01 -1.15
C ALA A 83 12.06 -3.48 -2.61
N GLY A 84 12.42 -2.60 -3.56
CA GLY A 84 12.25 -2.83 -5.00
C GLY A 84 10.84 -2.46 -5.52
N ASP A 85 10.73 -2.18 -6.83
CA ASP A 85 9.45 -1.85 -7.48
C ASP A 85 8.83 -3.12 -8.07
N ALA A 86 8.11 -3.85 -7.22
CA ALA A 86 7.43 -5.09 -7.58
C ALA A 86 6.27 -4.90 -8.57
N ILE A 87 5.63 -3.72 -8.59
CA ILE A 87 4.48 -3.45 -9.49
C ILE A 87 4.95 -3.34 -10.93
N ARG A 88 6.14 -2.76 -11.15
CA ARG A 88 6.72 -2.57 -12.48
C ARG A 88 7.79 -3.59 -12.84
N GLY A 89 8.03 -4.59 -11.98
CA GLY A 89 9.04 -5.62 -12.18
C GLY A 89 10.47 -5.09 -12.24
N LYS A 90 10.76 -3.96 -11.58
CA LYS A 90 12.12 -3.41 -11.47
C LYS A 90 12.71 -3.81 -10.11
N TYR A 91 13.60 -4.80 -10.14
CA TYR A 91 14.27 -5.32 -8.97
C TYR A 91 15.63 -4.64 -8.77
N THR A 92 15.69 -3.71 -7.83
CA THR A 92 16.94 -3.12 -7.31
C THR A 92 16.81 -2.87 -5.79
N GLY A 93 16.13 -3.77 -5.09
CA GLY A 93 15.86 -3.67 -3.65
C GLY A 93 16.17 -4.98 -2.94
N ILE A 94 16.62 -4.83 -1.69
CA ILE A 94 17.32 -5.77 -0.80
C ILE A 94 18.16 -6.83 -1.51
#